data_AF-A0A013VJI4-F1
#
_entry.id   AF-A0A013VJI4-F1
#
_cell.length_a   1.000
_cell.length_b   1.000
_cell.length_c   1.000
_cell.angle_alpha   90.00
_cell.angle_beta   90.00
_cell.angle_gamma   90.00
#
_symmetry.space_group_name_H-M   'P 1'
#
loop_
_entity.id
_entity.type
_entity.pdbx_description
1 polymer ?
#
loop_
_entity_poly.entity_id
_entity_poly.type
_entity_poly.pdbx_seq_one_letter_code
_entity_poly.pdbx_strand_id
1 'polypeptide(L)'
;MDGIDDLRQFENEADTAIAAMPIMALPARAVLAGLHYFLWVTQHAGLLDLDPQPGVSETAIRRMGYLLPLLVRRQAEPFGVSARDALDGFLKADPTGEQMAQLLSYAHFSEFMPEAHKKYYTVTTIREGFRLVLRSEWFEQMQARDILLSELALVFPFPAKKELDPVLREIVRDLPDANWDLVGPLLGRKIEALLFSLAEPNLVAPEGMERIFGSGYSGFYRIRAAILAYAELALEISMILGATSNRENDGKGISDETLEWISCNVEAEWFVGLIARLSAAEPGMSSASSDFSALISGNRQRATTAGMACLDL
;
A
#
# COMPACT_ATOMS: atom_id res chain seq x y z
N MET A 1 40.43 0.73 2.37
CA MET A 1 39.93 0.49 3.74
C MET A 1 38.55 -0.10 3.58
N ASP A 2 38.26 -1.21 4.26
CA ASP A 2 36.93 -1.83 4.26
C ASP A 2 35.98 -0.85 4.95
N GLY A 3 35.11 -0.21 4.16
CA GLY A 3 34.22 0.85 4.64
C GLY A 3 32.96 0.33 5.33
N ILE A 4 32.89 -0.98 5.64
CA ILE A 4 31.70 -1.60 6.20
C ILE A 4 31.36 -1.10 7.61
N ASP A 5 32.37 -0.79 8.43
CA ASP A 5 32.15 -0.27 9.78
C ASP A 5 31.67 1.19 9.74
N ASP A 6 32.23 2.00 8.84
CA ASP A 6 31.75 3.37 8.56
C ASP A 6 30.29 3.34 8.04
N LEU A 7 29.96 2.40 7.15
CA LEU A 7 28.61 2.23 6.62
C LEU A 7 27.61 1.83 7.71
N ARG A 8 28.00 0.94 8.64
CA ARG A 8 27.18 0.57 9.80
C ARG A 8 26.99 1.73 10.76
N GLN A 9 28.01 2.56 10.95
CA GLN A 9 27.86 3.78 11.73
C GLN A 9 26.84 4.70 11.07
N PHE A 10 26.97 4.94 9.76
CA PHE A 10 26.02 5.74 9.00
C PHE A 10 24.59 5.18 9.07
N GLU A 11 24.42 3.86 8.99
CA GLU A 11 23.10 3.20 9.15
C GLU A 11 22.45 3.56 10.48
N ASN A 12 23.20 3.49 11.60
CA ASN A 12 22.69 3.88 12.92
C ASN A 12 22.35 5.38 13.00
N GLU A 13 23.16 6.23 12.37
CA GLU A 13 22.91 7.67 12.29
C GLU A 13 21.65 7.98 11.47
N ALA A 14 21.47 7.28 10.35
CA ALA A 14 20.28 7.38 9.49
C ALA A 14 19.02 6.90 10.24
N ASP A 15 19.08 5.76 10.92
CA ASP A 15 17.97 5.25 11.75
C ASP A 15 17.55 6.28 12.81
N THR A 16 18.54 6.90 13.47
CA THR A 16 18.30 7.92 14.50
C THR A 16 17.68 9.18 13.89
N ALA A 17 18.21 9.65 12.76
CA ALA A 17 17.71 10.84 12.07
C ALA A 17 16.27 10.64 11.57
N ILE A 18 15.98 9.49 10.98
CA ILE A 18 14.64 9.15 10.50
C ILE A 18 13.66 9.05 11.66
N ALA A 19 14.02 8.36 12.74
CA ALA A 19 13.16 8.26 13.93
C ALA A 19 12.85 9.63 14.56
N ALA A 20 13.75 10.61 14.41
CA ALA A 20 13.59 11.96 14.96
C ALA A 20 12.83 12.95 14.07
N MET A 21 12.46 12.58 12.83
CA MET A 21 11.74 13.49 11.93
C MET A 21 10.38 13.92 12.52
N PRO A 22 9.94 15.17 12.31
CA PRO A 22 8.61 15.64 12.71
C PRO A 22 7.43 14.77 12.25
N ILE A 23 7.41 14.34 10.98
CA ILE A 23 6.39 13.39 10.49
C ILE A 23 6.44 12.07 11.27
N MET A 24 7.57 11.77 11.91
CA MET A 24 7.75 10.59 12.73
C MET A 24 7.20 10.71 14.17
N ALA A 25 6.76 11.90 14.58
CA ALA A 25 6.00 12.08 15.81
C ALA A 25 4.48 11.90 15.61
N LEU A 26 4.00 11.85 14.36
CA LEU A 26 2.58 11.71 14.04
C LEU A 26 2.08 10.27 14.24
N PRO A 27 0.75 10.05 14.41
CA PRO A 27 0.16 8.72 14.36
C PRO A 27 0.49 7.98 13.05
N ALA A 28 0.49 6.64 13.08
CA ALA A 28 0.81 5.83 11.90
C ALA A 28 -0.06 6.18 10.69
N ARG A 29 -1.36 6.43 10.90
CA ARG A 29 -2.31 6.76 9.82
C ARG A 29 -1.96 8.06 9.11
N ALA A 30 -1.49 9.09 9.79
CA ALA A 30 -1.09 10.34 9.13
C ALA A 30 0.08 10.13 8.15
N VAL A 31 1.08 9.33 8.54
CA VAL A 31 2.21 9.00 7.64
C VAL A 31 1.77 8.11 6.48
N LEU A 32 0.93 7.12 6.75
CA LEU A 32 0.36 6.26 5.70
C LEU A 32 -0.51 7.06 4.72
N ALA A 33 -1.34 8.00 5.20
CA ALA A 33 -2.13 8.88 4.36
C ALA A 33 -1.23 9.73 3.45
N GLY A 34 -0.15 10.31 3.99
CA GLY A 34 0.85 11.03 3.19
C GLY A 34 1.50 10.16 2.11
N LEU A 35 1.92 8.95 2.45
CA LEU A 35 2.51 7.99 1.51
C LEU A 35 1.53 7.56 0.42
N HIS A 36 0.30 7.19 0.79
CA HIS A 36 -0.72 6.76 -0.17
C HIS A 36 -1.13 7.92 -1.09
N TYR A 37 -1.27 9.13 -0.55
CA TYR A 37 -1.53 10.33 -1.34
C TYR A 37 -0.41 10.58 -2.36
N PHE A 38 0.86 10.55 -1.93
CA PHE A 38 2.01 10.70 -2.82
C PHE A 38 1.99 9.68 -3.96
N LEU A 39 1.77 8.41 -3.65
CA LEU A 39 1.70 7.34 -4.65
C LEU A 39 0.55 7.52 -5.62
N TRP A 40 -0.62 7.87 -5.09
CA TRP A 40 -1.80 8.07 -5.93
C TRP A 40 -1.60 9.24 -6.89
N VAL A 41 -1.11 10.38 -6.40
CA VAL A 41 -0.84 11.59 -7.20
C VAL A 41 0.21 11.31 -8.28
N THR A 42 1.31 10.64 -7.94
CA THR A 42 2.36 10.33 -8.91
C THR A 42 1.91 9.34 -9.98
N GLN A 43 1.13 8.32 -9.60
CA GLN A 43 0.60 7.33 -10.53
C GLN A 43 -0.51 7.90 -11.43
N HIS A 44 -1.29 8.85 -10.93
CA HIS A 44 -2.44 9.45 -11.61
C HIS A 44 -2.23 10.92 -11.97
N ALA A 45 -0.97 11.34 -12.17
CA ALA A 45 -0.62 12.73 -12.50
C ALA A 45 -1.43 13.27 -13.69
N GLY A 46 -1.65 12.44 -14.72
CA GLY A 46 -2.48 12.81 -15.88
C GLY A 46 -3.96 13.03 -15.56
N LEU A 47 -4.51 12.44 -14.49
CA LEU A 47 -5.86 12.76 -14.01
C LEU A 47 -5.92 14.11 -13.33
N LEU A 48 -4.79 14.64 -12.86
CA LEU A 48 -4.66 15.88 -12.08
C LEU A 48 -4.06 17.04 -12.89
N ASP A 49 -3.87 16.88 -14.21
CA ASP A 49 -3.16 17.85 -15.05
C ASP A 49 -1.73 18.17 -14.56
N LEU A 50 -1.08 17.15 -13.97
CA LEU A 50 0.33 17.18 -13.55
C LEU A 50 1.19 16.41 -14.55
N ASP A 51 2.46 16.82 -14.65
CA ASP A 51 3.43 16.10 -15.47
C ASP A 51 3.66 14.69 -14.89
N PRO A 52 3.44 13.61 -15.68
CA PRO A 52 3.69 12.26 -15.22
C PRO A 52 5.18 12.04 -15.00
N GLN A 53 5.52 11.31 -13.93
CA GLN A 53 6.87 10.90 -13.61
C GLN A 53 6.98 9.37 -13.68
N PRO A 54 7.25 8.80 -14.88
CA PRO A 54 7.24 7.36 -15.07
C PRO A 54 8.23 6.65 -14.14
N GLY A 55 7.79 5.57 -13.49
CA GLY A 55 8.65 4.74 -12.66
C GLY A 55 8.85 5.24 -11.22
N VAL A 56 8.46 6.48 -10.88
CA VAL A 56 8.61 7.01 -9.51
C VAL A 56 7.70 6.25 -8.54
N SER A 57 6.42 6.10 -8.91
CA SER A 57 5.42 5.42 -8.08
C SER A 57 5.75 3.94 -7.89
N GLU A 58 6.15 3.25 -8.95
CA GLU A 58 6.50 1.83 -8.96
C GLU A 58 7.74 1.57 -8.09
N THR A 59 8.70 2.49 -8.17
CA THR A 59 9.92 2.44 -7.36
C THR A 59 9.62 2.67 -5.88
N ALA A 60 8.77 3.64 -5.56
CA ALA A 60 8.36 3.93 -4.18
C ALA A 60 7.55 2.77 -3.56
N ILE A 61 6.56 2.23 -4.29
CA ILE A 61 5.71 1.10 -3.84
C ILE A 61 6.56 -0.11 -3.46
N ARG A 62 7.54 -0.48 -4.29
CA ARG A 62 8.44 -1.64 -4.03
C ARG A 62 9.22 -1.53 -2.72
N ARG A 63 9.42 -0.31 -2.22
CA ARG A 63 10.26 -0.03 -1.05
C ARG A 63 9.46 0.28 0.22
N MET A 64 8.15 0.46 0.13
CA MET A 64 7.31 0.78 1.29
C MET A 64 7.41 -0.28 2.40
N GLY A 65 7.65 -1.54 2.04
CA GLY A 65 7.83 -2.63 3.00
C GLY A 65 8.97 -2.36 3.99
N TYR A 66 10.02 -1.64 3.58
CA TYR A 66 11.14 -1.27 4.45
C TYR A 66 10.77 -0.21 5.50
N LEU A 67 9.69 0.54 5.28
CA LEU A 67 9.21 1.54 6.22
C LEU A 67 8.27 0.95 7.29
N LEU A 68 7.71 -0.24 7.04
CA LEU A 68 6.72 -0.86 7.92
C LEU A 68 7.20 -1.00 9.38
N PRO A 69 8.45 -1.42 9.68
CA PRO A 69 8.93 -1.50 11.07
C PRO A 69 8.88 -0.16 11.82
N LEU A 70 9.02 0.96 11.12
CA LEU A 70 8.95 2.30 11.69
C LEU A 70 7.51 2.72 12.02
N LEU A 71 6.51 2.13 11.33
CA LEU A 71 5.10 2.49 11.43
C LEU A 71 4.33 1.62 12.42
N VAL A 72 4.66 0.32 12.53
CA VAL A 72 3.92 -0.67 13.35
C VAL A 72 3.94 -0.35 14.85
N ARG A 73 4.96 0.37 15.34
CA ARG A 73 5.14 0.64 16.78
C ARG A 73 4.60 2.00 17.23
N ARG A 74 3.91 2.72 16.34
CA ARG A 74 3.47 4.08 16.62
C ARG A 74 2.12 4.12 17.31
N GLN A 75 1.82 5.27 17.89
CA GLN A 75 0.53 5.49 18.52
C GLN A 75 -0.60 5.33 17.50
N ALA A 76 -1.67 4.68 17.94
CA ALA A 76 -2.93 4.66 17.21
C ALA A 76 -3.44 6.09 17.05
N GLU A 77 -4.08 6.35 15.93
CA GLU A 77 -4.70 7.64 15.67
C GLU A 77 -5.90 7.87 16.59
N PRO A 78 -6.19 9.12 16.98
CA PRO A 78 -7.44 9.45 17.64
C PRO A 78 -8.66 8.97 16.86
N PHE A 79 -9.67 8.45 17.56
CA PHE A 79 -10.91 7.97 16.95
C PHE A 79 -11.67 9.13 16.27
N GLY A 80 -12.17 8.89 15.04
CA GLY A 80 -13.04 9.84 14.30
C GLY A 80 -12.33 10.81 13.35
N VAL A 81 -11.00 10.73 13.21
CA VAL A 81 -10.22 11.59 12.29
C VAL A 81 -10.49 11.18 10.82
N SER A 82 -10.78 12.14 9.95
CA SER A 82 -10.96 11.91 8.51
C SER A 82 -9.62 11.70 7.80
N ALA A 83 -9.61 11.11 6.61
CA ALA A 83 -8.40 10.97 5.80
C ALA A 83 -7.81 12.34 5.41
N ARG A 84 -8.67 13.36 5.26
CA ARG A 84 -8.26 14.75 5.08
C ARG A 84 -7.46 15.25 6.30
N ASP A 85 -8.01 15.12 7.50
CA ASP A 85 -7.36 15.61 8.73
C ASP A 85 -6.00 14.92 8.96
N ALA A 86 -5.94 13.61 8.71
CA ALA A 86 -4.70 12.83 8.79
C ALA A 86 -3.65 13.33 7.79
N LEU A 87 -4.06 13.60 6.55
CA LEU A 87 -3.18 14.15 5.53
C LEU A 87 -2.75 15.58 5.85
N ASP A 88 -3.67 16.44 6.31
CA ASP A 88 -3.36 17.82 6.64
C ASP A 88 -2.38 17.91 7.81
N GLY A 89 -2.49 17.00 8.79
CA GLY A 89 -1.49 16.82 9.84
C GLY A 89 -0.11 16.46 9.29
N PHE A 90 -0.05 15.57 8.29
CA PHE A 90 1.18 15.23 7.59
C PHE A 90 1.75 16.42 6.80
N LEU A 91 0.95 17.08 5.97
CA LEU A 91 1.37 18.22 5.15
C LEU A 91 1.81 19.43 5.99
N LYS A 92 1.20 19.62 7.16
CA LYS A 92 1.64 20.64 8.12
C LYS A 92 2.99 20.30 8.73
N ALA A 93 3.26 19.02 8.99
CA ALA A 93 4.54 18.57 9.51
C ALA A 93 5.65 18.57 8.45
N ASP A 94 5.30 18.37 7.17
CA ASP A 94 6.23 18.37 6.03
C ASP A 94 5.75 19.27 4.87
N PRO A 95 5.76 20.59 5.06
CA PRO A 95 5.20 21.54 4.08
C PRO A 95 6.00 21.61 2.77
N THR A 96 7.27 21.21 2.78
CA THR A 96 8.17 21.25 1.63
C THR A 96 8.32 19.88 0.94
N GLY A 97 7.84 18.80 1.56
CA GLY A 97 8.05 17.43 1.07
C GLY A 97 9.46 16.87 1.33
N GLU A 98 10.31 17.60 2.05
CA GLU A 98 11.70 17.19 2.33
C GLU A 98 11.75 15.94 3.23
N GLN A 99 10.86 15.83 4.22
CA GLN A 99 10.84 14.65 5.09
C GLN A 99 10.30 13.42 4.36
N MET A 100 9.31 13.58 3.49
CA MET A 100 8.85 12.52 2.59
C MET A 100 9.99 12.05 1.68
N ALA A 101 10.74 12.97 1.07
CA ALA A 101 11.89 12.64 0.23
C ALA A 101 13.00 11.90 1.02
N GLN A 102 13.27 12.31 2.26
CA GLN A 102 14.20 11.62 3.16
C GLN A 102 13.70 10.22 3.53
N LEU A 103 12.40 10.06 3.81
CA LEU A 103 11.80 8.77 4.14
C LEU A 103 11.88 7.79 2.95
N LEU A 104 11.60 8.25 1.72
CA LEU A 104 11.73 7.45 0.51
C LEU A 104 13.20 7.08 0.21
N SER A 105 14.12 8.02 0.46
CA SER A 105 15.56 7.80 0.32
C SER A 105 16.07 6.79 1.34
N TYR A 106 15.56 6.84 2.58
CA TYR A 106 15.85 5.84 3.60
C TYR A 106 15.30 4.46 3.22
N ALA A 107 14.07 4.37 2.69
CA ALA A 107 13.53 3.11 2.20
C ALA A 107 14.41 2.48 1.10
N HIS A 108 14.96 3.31 0.21
CA HIS A 108 15.93 2.89 -0.80
C HIS A 108 17.25 2.43 -0.18
N PHE A 109 17.76 3.15 0.82
CA PHE A 109 18.94 2.75 1.55
C PHE A 109 18.75 1.38 2.24
N SER A 110 17.63 1.18 2.94
CA SER A 110 17.27 -0.07 3.62
C SER A 110 17.15 -1.28 2.68
N GLU A 111 16.89 -1.07 1.39
CA GLU A 111 16.87 -2.13 0.38
C GLU A 111 18.23 -2.82 0.23
N PHE A 112 19.33 -2.06 0.30
CA PHE A 112 20.68 -2.61 0.08
C PHE A 112 21.37 -3.10 1.34
N MET A 113 20.99 -2.59 2.52
CA MET A 113 21.70 -2.88 3.76
C MET A 113 21.78 -4.35 4.13
N PRO A 114 20.72 -5.18 3.95
CA PRO A 114 20.82 -6.62 4.17
C PRO A 114 21.90 -7.30 3.31
N GLU A 115 22.08 -6.85 2.06
CA GLU A 115 23.08 -7.39 1.14
C GLU A 115 24.49 -6.90 1.51
N ALA A 116 24.63 -5.63 1.92
CA ALA A 116 25.88 -5.09 2.44
C ALA A 116 26.33 -5.86 3.69
N HIS A 117 25.43 -6.14 4.64
CA HIS A 117 25.72 -6.93 5.84
C HIS A 117 26.12 -8.37 5.51
N LYS A 118 25.54 -8.96 4.46
CA LYS A 118 25.90 -10.28 3.93
C LYS A 118 27.17 -10.29 3.06
N LYS A 119 27.87 -9.15 2.95
CA LYS A 119 29.11 -8.99 2.19
C LYS A 119 28.97 -9.28 0.69
N TYR A 120 27.84 -8.87 0.11
CA TYR A 120 27.64 -8.92 -1.34
C TYR A 120 28.51 -7.87 -2.05
N TYR A 121 28.78 -6.78 -1.35
CA TYR A 121 29.54 -5.64 -1.84
C TYR A 121 30.89 -5.50 -1.13
N THR A 122 31.89 -5.07 -1.89
CA THR A 122 33.08 -4.36 -1.38
C THR A 122 32.67 -2.91 -1.15
N VAL A 123 32.75 -2.47 0.10
CA VAL A 123 32.36 -1.11 0.51
C VAL A 123 33.61 -0.23 0.62
N THR A 124 33.57 0.94 -0.01
CA THR A 124 34.63 1.95 0.08
C THR A 124 34.05 3.30 0.44
N THR A 125 34.57 3.90 1.50
CA THR A 125 34.23 5.28 1.90
C THR A 125 34.83 6.26 0.88
N ILE A 126 34.00 7.15 0.36
CA ILE A 126 34.37 8.23 -0.57
C ILE A 126 33.93 9.58 0.01
N ARG A 127 34.39 10.69 -0.58
CA ARG A 127 34.12 12.04 -0.05
C ARG A 127 32.62 12.35 0.13
N GLU A 128 31.78 11.82 -0.76
CA GLU A 128 30.34 12.11 -0.81
C GLU A 128 29.49 10.98 -0.21
N GLY A 129 30.10 9.95 0.39
CA GLY A 129 29.37 8.82 0.98
C GLY A 129 30.08 7.49 0.76
N PHE A 130 29.36 6.50 0.23
CA PHE A 130 29.85 5.14 0.07
C PHE A 130 29.77 4.67 -1.38
N ARG A 131 30.81 3.99 -1.84
CA ARG A 131 30.78 3.26 -3.11
C ARG A 131 30.70 1.76 -2.80
N LEU A 132 29.60 1.16 -3.26
CA LEU A 132 29.33 -0.28 -3.18
C LEU A 132 29.63 -0.90 -4.55
N VAL A 133 30.56 -1.85 -4.59
CA VAL A 133 30.88 -2.62 -5.81
C VAL A 133 30.69 -4.09 -5.49
N LEU A 134 30.07 -4.86 -6.39
CA LEU A 134 29.93 -6.30 -6.20
C LEU A 134 31.29 -6.94 -5.94
N ARG A 135 31.33 -7.88 -4.98
CA ARG A 135 32.60 -8.42 -4.46
C ARG A 135 33.53 -9.04 -5.50
N SER A 136 32.98 -9.53 -6.62
CA SER A 136 33.74 -10.09 -7.73
C SER A 136 32.91 -10.14 -9.01
N GLU A 137 33.58 -10.14 -10.16
CA GLU A 137 32.95 -10.32 -11.48
C GLU A 137 32.17 -11.65 -11.57
N TRP A 138 32.69 -12.72 -10.96
CA TRP A 138 31.97 -14.00 -10.90
C TRP A 138 30.65 -13.86 -10.13
N PHE A 139 30.65 -13.15 -9.00
CA PHE A 139 29.44 -12.94 -8.22
C PHE A 139 28.43 -12.08 -8.99
N GLU A 140 28.90 -11.04 -9.68
CA GLU A 140 28.09 -10.22 -10.57
C GLU A 140 27.43 -11.05 -11.69
N GLN A 141 28.20 -11.93 -12.35
CA GLN A 141 27.65 -12.82 -13.37
C GLN A 141 26.60 -13.78 -12.81
N MET A 142 26.77 -14.29 -11.59
CA MET A 142 25.79 -15.17 -10.95
C MET A 142 24.54 -14.42 -10.53
N GLN A 143 24.67 -13.21 -9.98
CA GLN A 143 23.52 -12.34 -9.67
C GLN A 143 22.74 -11.98 -10.93
N ALA A 144 23.42 -11.59 -12.02
CA ALA A 144 22.76 -11.30 -13.29
C ALA A 144 21.98 -12.52 -13.82
N ARG A 145 22.52 -13.73 -13.68
CA ARG A 145 21.82 -14.97 -14.07
C ARG A 145 20.63 -15.27 -13.16
N ASP A 146 20.76 -15.04 -11.85
CA ASP A 146 19.67 -15.25 -10.90
C ASP A 146 18.51 -14.27 -11.13
N ILE A 147 18.83 -13.00 -11.40
CA ILE A 147 17.86 -11.98 -11.82
C ILE A 147 17.17 -12.42 -13.11
N LEU A 148 17.93 -12.80 -14.15
CA LEU A 148 17.35 -13.27 -15.42
C LEU A 148 16.48 -14.51 -15.23
N LEU A 149 16.91 -15.48 -14.43
CA LEU A 149 16.11 -16.67 -14.12
C LEU A 149 14.83 -16.31 -13.35
N SER A 150 14.92 -15.37 -12.40
CA SER A 150 13.78 -14.86 -11.66
C SER A 150 12.81 -14.14 -12.58
N GLU A 151 13.28 -13.26 -13.47
CA GLU A 151 12.46 -12.58 -14.46
C GLU A 151 11.79 -13.55 -15.44
N LEU A 152 12.50 -14.62 -15.84
CA LEU A 152 11.93 -15.69 -16.67
C LEU A 152 10.92 -16.57 -15.92
N ALA A 153 11.02 -16.65 -14.59
CA ALA A 153 10.12 -17.40 -13.72
C ALA A 153 8.92 -16.56 -13.24
N LEU A 154 9.01 -15.22 -13.31
CA LEU A 154 7.89 -14.34 -13.02
C LEU A 154 6.81 -14.56 -14.08
N VAL A 155 5.64 -14.98 -13.61
CA VAL A 155 4.45 -15.05 -14.45
C VAL A 155 4.10 -13.63 -14.84
N PHE A 156 4.30 -13.28 -16.12
CA PHE A 156 3.84 -12.01 -16.64
C PHE A 156 2.32 -11.96 -16.46
N PRO A 157 1.77 -11.00 -15.70
CA PRO A 157 0.36 -10.69 -15.84
C PRO A 157 0.19 -10.26 -17.29
N PHE A 158 -0.55 -11.05 -18.08
CA PHE A 158 -1.06 -10.55 -19.35
C PHE A 158 -1.84 -9.29 -19.00
N PRO A 159 -1.45 -8.09 -19.46
CA PRO A 159 -2.24 -6.91 -19.24
C PRO A 159 -3.42 -7.02 -20.21
N ALA A 160 -4.42 -7.82 -19.85
CA ALA A 160 -5.77 -7.50 -20.29
C ALA A 160 -6.02 -6.13 -19.68
N LYS A 161 -6.12 -5.11 -20.53
CA LYS A 161 -6.56 -3.78 -20.14
C LYS A 161 -7.85 -3.98 -19.34
N LYS A 162 -7.75 -3.92 -18.01
CA LYS A 162 -8.86 -4.30 -17.14
C LYS A 162 -9.90 -3.22 -17.29
N GLU A 163 -10.95 -3.50 -18.04
CA GLU A 163 -12.10 -2.62 -18.11
C GLU A 163 -12.69 -2.53 -16.70
N LEU A 164 -12.97 -1.30 -16.26
CA LEU A 164 -13.65 -1.09 -14.99
C LEU A 164 -15.01 -1.80 -15.04
N ASP A 165 -15.27 -2.63 -14.04
CA ASP A 165 -16.56 -3.32 -13.92
C ASP A 165 -17.70 -2.26 -13.88
N PRO A 166 -18.72 -2.36 -14.75
CA PRO A 166 -19.81 -1.37 -14.81
C PRO A 166 -20.49 -1.13 -13.46
N VAL A 167 -20.52 -2.14 -12.58
CA VAL A 167 -21.09 -2.05 -11.23
C VAL A 167 -20.38 -1.00 -10.37
N LEU A 168 -19.08 -0.76 -10.61
CA LEU A 168 -18.32 0.27 -9.89
C LEU A 168 -18.92 1.67 -10.08
N ARG A 169 -19.44 1.98 -11.28
CA ARG A 169 -20.04 3.29 -11.53
C ARG A 169 -21.35 3.47 -10.78
N GLU A 170 -22.11 2.39 -10.61
CA GLU A 170 -23.34 2.39 -9.80
C GLU A 170 -23.00 2.62 -8.32
N ILE A 171 -22.01 1.88 -7.80
CA ILE A 171 -21.52 2.07 -6.43
C ILE A 171 -21.07 3.51 -6.21
N VAL A 172 -20.21 4.04 -7.08
CA VAL A 172 -19.62 5.38 -6.92
C VAL A 172 -20.68 6.49 -7.01
N ARG A 173 -21.64 6.38 -7.94
CA ARG A 173 -22.72 7.38 -8.09
C ARG A 173 -23.53 7.53 -6.81
N ASP A 174 -23.79 6.41 -6.14
CA ASP A 174 -24.72 6.35 -5.02
C ASP A 174 -24.00 6.48 -3.67
N LEU A 175 -22.66 6.64 -3.62
CA LEU A 175 -21.97 6.99 -2.38
C LEU A 175 -22.51 8.32 -1.81
N PRO A 176 -22.83 8.44 -0.51
CA PRO A 176 -22.65 7.46 0.56
C PRO A 176 -23.46 6.17 0.60
N ASP A 177 -24.64 6.23 0.04
CA ASP A 177 -25.73 5.29 0.27
C ASP A 177 -25.75 4.17 -0.78
N ALA A 178 -24.56 3.83 -1.29
CA ALA A 178 -24.37 2.83 -2.33
C ALA A 178 -25.00 1.50 -1.91
N ASN A 179 -25.54 0.78 -2.89
CA ASN A 179 -26.06 -0.56 -2.64
C ASN A 179 -24.91 -1.54 -2.39
N TRP A 180 -24.56 -1.72 -1.11
CA TRP A 180 -23.45 -2.55 -0.66
C TRP A 180 -23.63 -4.05 -0.95
N ASP A 181 -24.86 -4.50 -1.27
CA ASP A 181 -25.11 -5.86 -1.74
C ASP A 181 -24.40 -6.16 -3.07
N LEU A 182 -24.04 -5.13 -3.84
CA LEU A 182 -23.30 -5.24 -5.09
C LEU A 182 -21.80 -5.48 -4.88
N VAL A 183 -21.26 -5.12 -3.71
CA VAL A 183 -19.81 -5.18 -3.44
C VAL A 183 -19.34 -6.60 -3.18
N GLY A 184 -20.12 -7.41 -2.47
CA GLY A 184 -19.78 -8.82 -2.20
C GLY A 184 -19.56 -9.63 -3.50
N PRO A 185 -20.51 -9.66 -4.45
CA PRO A 185 -20.35 -10.33 -5.74
C PRO A 185 -19.18 -9.77 -6.57
N LEU A 186 -18.95 -8.45 -6.55
CA LEU A 186 -17.82 -7.82 -7.24
C LEU A 186 -16.48 -8.29 -6.69
N LEU A 187 -16.31 -8.28 -5.35
CA LEU A 187 -15.12 -8.79 -4.69
C LEU A 187 -14.92 -10.29 -4.91
N GLY A 188 -16.01 -11.09 -4.92
CA GLY A 188 -15.95 -12.51 -5.25
C GLY A 188 -15.36 -12.78 -6.63
N ARG A 189 -15.80 -12.05 -7.67
CA ARG A 189 -15.23 -12.16 -9.03
C ARG A 189 -13.75 -11.78 -9.07
N LYS A 190 -13.37 -10.72 -8.36
CA LYS A 190 -11.96 -10.28 -8.26
C LYS A 190 -11.08 -11.32 -7.58
N ILE A 191 -11.54 -11.91 -6.47
CA ILE A 191 -10.84 -12.97 -5.75
C ILE A 191 -10.63 -14.17 -6.65
N GLU A 192 -11.68 -14.62 -7.34
CA GLU A 192 -11.59 -15.73 -8.28
C GLU A 192 -10.54 -15.46 -9.37
N ALA A 193 -10.60 -14.29 -10.00
CA ALA A 193 -9.61 -13.89 -11.00
C ALA A 193 -8.17 -13.86 -10.45
N LEU A 194 -7.97 -13.36 -9.22
CA LEU A 194 -6.65 -13.31 -8.56
C LEU A 194 -6.12 -14.71 -8.21
N LEU A 195 -6.99 -15.64 -7.80
CA LEU A 195 -6.61 -17.01 -7.50
C LEU A 195 -6.15 -17.78 -8.76
N PHE A 196 -6.72 -17.48 -9.93
CA PHE A 196 -6.34 -18.11 -11.19
C PHE A 196 -5.18 -17.41 -11.93
N SER A 197 -4.95 -16.12 -11.67
CA SER A 197 -3.92 -15.33 -12.37
C SER A 197 -2.58 -15.24 -11.65
N LEU A 198 -2.55 -15.42 -10.32
CA LEU A 198 -1.31 -15.37 -9.54
C LEU A 198 -0.72 -16.77 -9.35
N ALA A 199 0.19 -17.16 -10.23
CA ALA A 199 1.03 -18.33 -10.04
C ALA A 199 2.39 -17.91 -9.47
N GLU A 200 2.58 -18.14 -8.18
CA GLU A 200 3.87 -17.96 -7.51
C GLU A 200 4.46 -19.34 -7.14
N PRO A 201 5.78 -19.54 -7.32
CA PRO A 201 6.43 -20.75 -6.82
C PRO A 201 6.37 -20.78 -5.28
N ASN A 202 5.93 -21.91 -4.72
CA ASN A 202 5.90 -22.10 -3.27
C ASN A 202 7.33 -22.21 -2.72
N LEU A 203 7.83 -21.14 -2.08
CA LEU A 203 9.19 -21.11 -1.49
C LEU A 203 9.24 -21.70 -0.07
N VAL A 204 8.11 -21.74 0.63
CA VAL A 204 7.97 -22.30 1.99
C VAL A 204 7.18 -23.58 1.88
N ALA A 205 7.61 -24.69 2.48
CA ALA A 205 6.90 -25.97 2.48
C ALA A 205 5.51 -25.87 3.16
N PRO A 206 4.53 -26.75 2.81
CA PRO A 206 3.17 -26.67 3.36
C PRO A 206 3.12 -26.67 4.89
N GLU A 207 3.97 -27.46 5.55
CA GLU A 207 4.07 -27.55 7.01
C GLU A 207 4.60 -26.25 7.63
N GLY A 208 5.46 -25.53 6.89
CA GLY A 208 5.94 -24.20 7.26
C GLY A 208 4.81 -23.17 7.19
N MET A 209 3.97 -23.24 6.15
CA MET A 209 2.81 -22.37 6.00
C MET A 209 1.79 -22.56 7.11
N GLU A 210 1.46 -23.81 7.44
CA GLU A 210 0.52 -24.12 8.53
C GLU A 210 1.05 -23.64 9.89
N ARG A 211 2.35 -23.76 10.13
CA ARG A 211 2.97 -23.27 11.37
C ARG A 211 2.94 -21.74 11.48
N ILE A 212 3.16 -21.02 10.39
CA ILE A 212 3.27 -19.55 10.39
C ILE A 212 1.87 -18.90 10.37
N PHE A 213 0.99 -19.40 9.52
CA PHE A 213 -0.30 -18.76 9.21
C PHE A 213 -1.51 -19.53 9.75
N GLY A 214 -1.31 -20.69 10.38
CA GLY A 214 -2.41 -21.55 10.86
C GLY A 214 -3.22 -22.20 9.73
N SER A 215 -2.76 -22.09 8.48
CA SER A 215 -3.42 -22.67 7.31
C SER A 215 -2.41 -23.07 6.23
N GLY A 216 -2.76 -24.05 5.39
CA GLY A 216 -1.97 -24.41 4.21
C GLY A 216 -2.07 -23.37 3.09
N TYR A 217 -1.39 -23.60 1.96
CA TYR A 217 -1.32 -22.66 0.84
C TYR A 217 -2.69 -22.15 0.36
N SER A 218 -3.70 -23.02 0.30
CA SER A 218 -5.05 -22.64 -0.14
C SER A 218 -5.65 -21.53 0.75
N GLY A 219 -5.50 -21.64 2.07
CA GLY A 219 -5.98 -20.61 3.01
C GLY A 219 -5.21 -19.31 2.85
N PHE A 220 -3.89 -19.39 2.78
CA PHE A 220 -3.03 -18.22 2.54
C PHE A 220 -3.38 -17.50 1.23
N TYR A 221 -3.55 -18.23 0.13
CA TYR A 221 -3.88 -17.64 -1.17
C TYR A 221 -5.25 -16.97 -1.19
N ARG A 222 -6.23 -17.52 -0.48
CA ARG A 222 -7.55 -16.87 -0.33
C ARG A 222 -7.47 -15.58 0.48
N ILE A 223 -6.71 -15.56 1.57
CA ILE A 223 -6.48 -14.34 2.37
C ILE A 223 -5.79 -13.29 1.51
N ARG A 224 -4.71 -13.66 0.81
CA ARG A 224 -3.99 -12.76 -0.10
C ARG A 224 -4.91 -12.20 -1.18
N ALA A 225 -5.68 -13.07 -1.85
CA ALA A 225 -6.60 -12.66 -2.91
C ALA A 225 -7.70 -11.73 -2.36
N ALA A 226 -8.21 -11.95 -1.15
CA ALA A 226 -9.17 -11.07 -0.51
C ALA A 226 -8.61 -9.68 -0.22
N ILE A 227 -7.38 -9.60 0.33
CA ILE A 227 -6.69 -8.32 0.58
C ILE A 227 -6.45 -7.56 -0.72
N LEU A 228 -5.92 -8.25 -1.74
CA LEU A 228 -5.66 -7.65 -3.05
C LEU A 228 -6.96 -7.21 -3.74
N ALA A 229 -8.03 -8.01 -3.68
CA ALA A 229 -9.33 -7.64 -4.26
C ALA A 229 -9.92 -6.39 -3.60
N TYR A 230 -9.78 -6.24 -2.28
CA TYR A 230 -10.20 -5.03 -1.59
C TYR A 230 -9.35 -3.82 -1.98
N ALA A 231 -8.03 -3.98 -2.04
CA ALA A 231 -7.12 -2.91 -2.49
C ALA A 231 -7.44 -2.48 -3.94
N GLU A 232 -7.72 -3.43 -4.84
CA GLU A 232 -8.16 -3.12 -6.20
C GLU A 232 -9.49 -2.36 -6.22
N LEU A 233 -10.47 -2.76 -5.41
CA LEU A 233 -11.74 -2.06 -5.29
C LEU A 233 -11.54 -0.61 -4.84
N ALA A 234 -10.74 -0.40 -3.78
CA ALA A 234 -10.45 0.92 -3.25
C ALA A 234 -9.75 1.81 -4.28
N LEU A 235 -8.77 1.25 -5.01
CA LEU A 235 -8.09 1.94 -6.09
C LEU A 235 -9.06 2.33 -7.20
N GLU A 236 -9.87 1.40 -7.71
CA GLU A 236 -10.82 1.68 -8.80
C GLU A 236 -11.87 2.72 -8.41
N ILE A 237 -12.40 2.67 -7.19
CA ILE A 237 -13.31 3.69 -6.66
C ILE A 237 -12.61 5.06 -6.60
N SER A 238 -11.38 5.12 -6.06
CA SER A 238 -10.62 6.37 -5.97
C SER A 238 -10.32 6.97 -7.33
N MET A 239 -10.07 6.15 -8.37
CA MET A 239 -9.84 6.63 -9.73
C MET A 239 -11.10 7.27 -10.34
N ILE A 240 -12.27 6.64 -10.15
CA ILE A 240 -13.55 7.17 -10.66
C ILE A 240 -13.89 8.47 -9.94
N LEU A 241 -13.76 8.50 -8.60
CA LEU A 241 -14.01 9.71 -7.80
C LEU A 241 -13.04 10.84 -8.15
N GLY A 242 -11.74 10.54 -8.27
CA GLY A 242 -10.72 11.51 -8.65
C GLY A 242 -10.96 12.12 -10.03
N ALA A 243 -11.34 11.29 -11.02
CA ALA A 243 -11.68 11.77 -12.36
C ALA A 243 -12.94 12.65 -12.39
N THR A 244 -13.94 12.35 -11.55
CA THR A 244 -15.17 13.16 -11.42
C THR A 244 -14.88 14.47 -10.68
N SER A 245 -14.24 14.40 -9.52
CA SER A 245 -13.87 15.57 -8.70
C SER A 245 -13.02 16.57 -9.48
N ASN A 246 -12.03 16.10 -10.26
CA ASN A 246 -11.16 17.02 -10.99
C ASN A 246 -11.91 17.81 -12.07
N ARG A 247 -12.94 17.19 -12.69
CA ARG A 247 -13.81 17.85 -13.67
C ARG A 247 -14.77 18.84 -13.03
N GLU A 248 -15.30 18.53 -11.87
CA GLU A 248 -16.30 19.37 -11.18
C GLU A 248 -15.67 20.54 -10.43
N ASN A 249 -14.43 20.38 -9.96
CA ASN A 249 -13.72 21.38 -9.15
C ASN A 249 -12.76 22.27 -9.96
N ASP A 250 -12.83 22.30 -11.29
CA ASP A 250 -11.91 23.08 -12.15
C ASP A 250 -10.42 22.86 -11.81
N GLY A 251 -9.99 21.63 -11.50
CA GLY A 251 -8.59 21.39 -11.14
C GLY A 251 -8.21 21.66 -9.68
N LYS A 252 -9.15 22.04 -8.80
CA LYS A 252 -8.85 22.50 -7.42
C LYS A 252 -8.52 21.40 -6.40
N GLY A 253 -8.39 20.15 -6.83
CA GLY A 253 -7.82 19.08 -6.01
C GLY A 253 -8.71 17.84 -5.82
N ILE A 254 -8.20 16.93 -4.98
CA ILE A 254 -8.79 15.63 -4.66
C ILE A 254 -9.88 15.80 -3.59
N SER A 255 -11.07 15.24 -3.82
CA SER A 255 -12.18 15.28 -2.86
C SER A 255 -11.92 14.43 -1.62
N ASP A 256 -12.54 14.78 -0.50
CA ASP A 256 -12.49 14.03 0.78
C ASP A 256 -12.83 12.56 0.61
N GLU A 257 -13.92 12.24 -0.11
CA GLU A 257 -14.28 10.85 -0.37
C GLU A 257 -13.17 10.11 -1.13
N THR A 258 -12.53 10.73 -2.12
CA THR A 258 -11.41 10.10 -2.85
C THR A 258 -10.26 9.75 -1.88
N LEU A 259 -10.00 10.59 -0.89
CA LEU A 259 -8.91 10.40 0.08
C LEU A 259 -9.20 9.29 1.09
N GLU A 260 -10.45 9.11 1.48
CA GLU A 260 -10.88 7.97 2.29
C GLU A 260 -10.57 6.65 1.59
N TRP A 261 -10.78 6.59 0.26
CA TRP A 261 -10.48 5.42 -0.56
C TRP A 261 -8.99 5.25 -0.88
N ILE A 262 -8.23 6.34 -1.07
CA ILE A 262 -6.76 6.28 -1.20
C ILE A 262 -6.12 5.76 0.08
N SER A 263 -6.57 6.27 1.23
CA SER A 263 -5.98 5.93 2.53
C SER A 263 -6.52 4.62 3.10
N CYS A 264 -7.54 4.02 2.46
CA CYS A 264 -8.24 2.82 2.93
C CYS A 264 -8.66 2.92 4.40
N ASN A 265 -9.29 4.04 4.77
CA ASN A 265 -9.66 4.29 6.16
C ASN A 265 -10.88 3.47 6.58
N VAL A 266 -10.64 2.34 7.23
CA VAL A 266 -11.70 1.44 7.72
C VAL A 266 -11.39 0.94 9.12
N GLU A 267 -12.44 0.63 9.90
CA GLU A 267 -12.28 0.03 11.22
C GLU A 267 -11.57 -1.34 11.11
N ALA A 268 -10.61 -1.59 12.00
CA ALA A 268 -9.81 -2.81 11.96
C ALA A 268 -10.67 -4.08 12.11
N GLU A 269 -11.66 -4.07 13.00
CA GLU A 269 -12.58 -5.19 13.21
C GLU A 269 -13.41 -5.47 11.96
N TRP A 270 -13.86 -4.40 11.29
CA TRP A 270 -14.59 -4.50 10.03
C TRP A 270 -13.71 -5.12 8.94
N PHE A 271 -12.49 -4.62 8.78
CA PHE A 271 -11.57 -5.12 7.76
C PHE A 271 -11.20 -6.58 8.00
N VAL A 272 -10.89 -6.95 9.25
CA VAL A 272 -10.61 -8.35 9.62
C VAL A 272 -11.83 -9.23 9.36
N GLY A 273 -13.04 -8.78 9.73
CA GLY A 273 -14.29 -9.51 9.48
C GLY A 273 -14.57 -9.68 7.98
N LEU A 274 -14.35 -8.64 7.19
CA LEU A 274 -14.45 -8.65 5.73
C LEU A 274 -13.49 -9.70 5.14
N ILE A 275 -12.21 -9.64 5.47
CA ILE A 275 -11.19 -10.56 4.94
C ILE A 275 -11.47 -11.99 5.38
N ALA A 276 -11.86 -12.22 6.64
CA ALA A 276 -12.23 -13.54 7.13
C ALA A 276 -13.41 -14.12 6.33
N ARG A 277 -14.43 -13.30 6.03
CA ARG A 277 -15.60 -13.73 5.26
C ARG A 277 -15.29 -14.00 3.80
N LEU A 278 -14.52 -13.12 3.16
CA LEU A 278 -14.10 -13.26 1.76
C LEU A 278 -13.17 -14.45 1.55
N SER A 279 -12.27 -14.72 2.49
CA SER A 279 -11.34 -15.86 2.41
C SER A 279 -11.99 -17.20 2.74
N ALA A 280 -13.10 -17.20 3.49
CA ALA A 280 -13.89 -18.40 3.77
C ALA A 280 -14.83 -18.80 2.62
N ALA A 281 -15.16 -17.88 1.71
CA ALA A 281 -16.05 -18.16 0.58
C ALA A 281 -15.44 -19.20 -0.38
N GLU A 282 -16.21 -20.23 -0.73
CA GLU A 282 -15.81 -21.19 -1.77
C GLU A 282 -16.02 -20.58 -3.17
N PRO A 283 -15.12 -20.88 -4.14
CA PRO A 283 -15.29 -20.44 -5.53
C PRO A 283 -16.67 -20.84 -6.07
N GLY A 284 -17.45 -19.87 -6.55
CA GLY A 284 -18.79 -20.09 -7.11
C GLY A 284 -19.97 -19.94 -6.13
N MET A 285 -19.77 -19.61 -4.85
CA MET A 285 -20.87 -19.29 -3.93
C MET A 285 -21.16 -17.78 -3.86
N SER A 286 -22.27 -17.34 -4.48
CA SER A 286 -22.76 -15.96 -4.45
C SER A 286 -23.52 -15.58 -3.16
N SER A 287 -23.23 -16.21 -2.01
CA SER A 287 -24.10 -16.11 -0.82
C SER A 287 -23.76 -14.96 0.15
N ALA A 288 -22.97 -13.98 -0.26
CA ALA A 288 -22.50 -12.93 0.64
C ALA A 288 -23.33 -11.63 0.65
N SER A 289 -24.49 -11.53 -0.01
CA SER A 289 -25.17 -10.23 -0.16
C SER A 289 -25.82 -9.70 1.13
N SER A 290 -26.66 -10.48 1.83
CA SER A 290 -27.52 -9.92 2.90
C SER A 290 -26.79 -9.43 4.15
N ASP A 291 -25.65 -10.01 4.50
CA ASP A 291 -24.89 -9.62 5.70
C ASP A 291 -23.79 -8.60 5.39
N PHE A 292 -23.42 -8.42 4.12
CA PHE A 292 -22.43 -7.42 3.72
C PHE A 292 -22.95 -6.00 3.99
N SER A 293 -24.23 -5.77 3.67
CA SER A 293 -24.91 -4.50 3.95
C SER A 293 -24.93 -4.17 5.44
N ALA A 294 -25.13 -5.17 6.32
CA ALA A 294 -25.08 -4.99 7.78
C ALA A 294 -23.67 -4.68 8.31
N LEU A 295 -22.63 -5.30 7.74
CA LEU A 295 -21.24 -5.03 8.11
C LEU A 295 -20.81 -3.61 7.69
N ILE A 296 -21.24 -3.14 6.52
CA ILE A 296 -20.82 -1.85 5.95
C ILE A 296 -21.62 -0.66 6.50
N SER A 297 -22.94 -0.82 6.71
CA SER A 297 -23.80 0.23 7.28
C SER A 297 -23.41 0.64 8.71
N GLY A 298 -22.89 -0.30 9.52
CA GLY A 298 -22.44 -0.02 10.88
C GLY A 298 -21.24 0.92 10.98
N ASN A 299 -20.38 0.93 9.96
CA ASN A 299 -19.18 1.77 9.95
C ASN A 299 -19.49 3.22 9.51
N ARG A 300 -20.47 3.39 8.59
CA ARG A 300 -20.86 4.73 8.15
C ARG A 300 -21.66 5.51 9.19
N GLN A 301 -22.52 4.85 9.96
CA GLN A 301 -23.20 5.50 11.09
C GLN A 301 -22.19 6.07 12.10
N ARG A 302 -21.00 5.48 12.29
CA ARG A 302 -19.98 6.04 13.19
C ARG A 302 -19.18 7.17 12.56
N ALA A 303 -18.83 7.08 11.27
CA ALA A 303 -18.12 8.13 10.55
C ALA A 303 -18.98 9.41 10.37
N THR A 304 -20.28 9.29 10.08
CA THR A 304 -21.18 10.46 10.02
C THR A 304 -21.50 11.02 11.40
N THR A 305 -21.60 10.19 12.45
CA THR A 305 -21.82 10.71 13.82
C THR A 305 -20.57 11.44 14.36
N ALA A 306 -19.36 11.02 13.99
CA ALA A 306 -18.13 11.75 14.31
C ALA A 306 -18.02 13.10 13.57
N GLY A 307 -18.46 13.16 12.30
CA GLY A 307 -18.53 14.41 11.54
C GLY A 307 -19.64 15.37 11.99
N MET A 308 -20.75 14.86 12.53
CA MET A 308 -21.84 15.70 13.06
C MET A 308 -21.58 16.20 14.49
N ALA A 309 -20.78 15.50 15.30
CA ALA A 309 -20.44 15.95 16.65
C ALA A 309 -19.50 17.18 16.70
N CYS A 310 -18.86 17.54 15.59
CA CYS A 310 -18.01 18.73 15.47
C CYS A 310 -18.73 20.00 14.96
N LEU A 311 -20.06 19.96 14.79
CA LEU A 311 -20.85 21.13 14.36
C LEU A 311 -21.80 21.69 15.42
N ASP A 312 -21.82 21.11 16.62
CA ASP A 312 -22.59 21.61 17.77
C ASP A 312 -21.69 21.88 19.00
N LEU A 313 -20.63 22.67 18.83
CA LEU A 313 -19.95 23.43 19.91
C LEU A 313 -19.26 24.69 19.35
#